data_AF-A0A9D7JNB0-F1
#
_entry.id   AF-A0A9D7JNB0-F1
#
_cell.length_a   1.000
_cell.length_b   1.000
_cell.length_c   1.000
_cell.angle_alpha   90.00
_cell.angle_beta   90.00
_cell.angle_gamma   90.00
#
_symmetry.space_group_name_H-M   'P 1'
#
loop_
_entity.id
_entity.type
_entity.pdbx_description
1 polymer ?
#
loop_
_entity_poly.entity_id
_entity_poly.type
_entity_poly.pdbx_seq_one_letter_code
_entity_poly.pdbx_strand_id
1 'polypeptide(L)'
;MKNILCLLCRRSLHHSLERLEKISSTVTPEGIAFFTASSLPIICFNSLDHTVIPLEIPFSGANFSILNVFKNQTLYFTDSTQNKLWMYNLKDHSISPARQDGFRGKVKYFSLDAKGNVIIANVREQYFREIMLLPSDGSPLFFLMIS
;
A
#
# COMPACT_ATOMS: atom_id res chain seq x y z
N MET A 1 -7.73 -25.16 -2.68
CA MET A 1 -7.47 -23.74 -2.33
C MET A 1 -8.66 -23.12 -1.56
N LYS A 2 -8.89 -23.50 -0.29
CA LYS A 2 -10.02 -22.94 0.52
C LYS A 2 -9.64 -22.50 1.95
N ASN A 3 -8.37 -22.60 2.38
CA ASN A 3 -8.06 -22.57 3.81
C ASN A 3 -7.27 -21.34 4.32
N ILE A 4 -6.67 -20.51 3.46
CA ILE A 4 -5.84 -19.37 3.94
C ILE A 4 -6.70 -18.14 4.30
N LEU A 5 -7.77 -17.87 3.55
CA LEU A 5 -8.74 -16.83 3.90
C LEU A 5 -9.41 -17.11 5.27
N CYS A 6 -9.49 -18.38 5.67
CA CYS A 6 -10.11 -18.82 6.92
C CYS A 6 -9.23 -18.57 8.16
N LEU A 7 -7.90 -18.49 8.03
CA LEU A 7 -6.99 -18.33 9.18
C LEU A 7 -6.88 -16.87 9.65
N LEU A 8 -6.84 -15.90 8.74
CA LEU A 8 -6.94 -14.47 9.08
C LEU A 8 -8.34 -14.11 9.63
N CYS A 9 -9.34 -14.87 9.21
CA CYS A 9 -10.69 -14.80 9.72
C CYS A 9 -10.78 -15.36 11.15
N ARG A 10 -10.38 -16.62 11.42
CA ARG A 10 -10.78 -17.34 12.65
C ARG A 10 -10.27 -16.78 13.99
N ARG A 11 -9.16 -16.03 14.05
CA ARG A 11 -8.67 -15.47 15.34
C ARG A 11 -9.25 -14.10 15.69
N SER A 12 -9.90 -13.40 14.75
CA SER A 12 -10.53 -12.08 14.97
C SER A 12 -12.07 -12.14 14.90
N LEU A 13 -12.63 -13.28 14.48
CA LEU A 13 -14.03 -13.32 14.01
C LEU A 13 -15.15 -13.32 15.04
N HIS A 14 -14.87 -13.39 16.35
CA HIS A 14 -15.97 -13.42 17.31
C HIS A 14 -16.49 -12.05 17.75
N HIS A 15 -15.91 -10.94 17.28
CA HIS A 15 -16.40 -9.62 17.65
C HIS A 15 -16.52 -8.55 16.54
N SER A 16 -16.09 -8.82 15.30
CA SER A 16 -15.95 -7.73 14.29
C SER A 16 -16.11 -8.13 12.81
N LEU A 17 -16.97 -9.09 12.46
CA LEU A 17 -17.25 -9.40 11.04
C LEU A 17 -17.85 -8.22 10.26
N GLU A 18 -18.49 -7.28 10.94
CA GLU A 18 -19.12 -6.09 10.33
C GLU A 18 -18.11 -4.96 10.05
N ARG A 19 -16.81 -5.15 10.38
CA ARG A 19 -15.78 -4.10 10.32
C ARG A 19 -14.51 -4.50 9.57
N LEU A 20 -14.57 -5.49 8.67
CA LEU A 20 -13.50 -5.71 7.69
C LEU A 20 -13.53 -4.59 6.64
N GLU A 21 -13.08 -3.41 7.06
CA GLU A 21 -12.78 -2.29 6.19
C GLU A 21 -11.71 -2.73 5.17
N LYS A 22 -12.09 -2.69 3.88
CA LYS A 22 -11.25 -2.78 2.68
C LYS A 22 -9.86 -3.40 2.87
N ILE A 23 -9.77 -4.73 2.70
CA ILE A 23 -8.47 -5.44 2.62
C ILE A 23 -7.74 -4.97 1.35
N SER A 24 -6.47 -4.60 1.49
CA SER A 24 -5.56 -4.36 0.37
C SER A 24 -4.52 -5.47 0.31
N SER A 25 -4.16 -5.88 -0.92
CA SER A 25 -3.19 -6.95 -1.13
C SER A 25 -2.41 -6.73 -2.42
N THR A 26 -1.20 -7.27 -2.47
CA THR A 26 -0.32 -7.29 -3.62
C THR A 26 0.58 -8.52 -3.57
N VAL A 27 1.11 -8.97 -4.70
CA VAL A 27 1.97 -10.15 -4.79
C VAL A 27 3.23 -9.81 -5.56
N THR A 28 4.39 -10.20 -5.07
CA THR A 28 5.66 -10.04 -5.78
C THR A 28 5.76 -11.07 -6.92
N PRO A 29 6.64 -10.84 -7.92
CA PRO A 29 6.93 -11.85 -8.94
C PRO A 29 7.40 -13.20 -8.37
N GLU A 30 8.04 -13.19 -7.20
CA GLU A 30 8.54 -14.38 -6.49
C GLU A 30 7.45 -15.12 -5.69
N GLY A 31 6.20 -14.65 -5.74
CA GLY A 31 5.08 -15.30 -5.07
C GLY A 31 4.92 -14.96 -3.58
N ILE A 32 5.53 -13.87 -3.12
CA ILE A 32 5.32 -13.33 -1.77
C ILE A 32 4.11 -12.40 -1.81
N ALA A 33 3.07 -12.73 -1.05
CA ALA A 33 1.86 -11.92 -0.95
C ALA A 33 1.92 -11.01 0.27
N PHE A 34 1.54 -9.74 0.10
CA PHE A 34 1.41 -8.76 1.17
C PHE A 34 -0.06 -8.43 1.37
N PHE A 35 -0.48 -8.31 2.63
CA PHE A 35 -1.85 -7.96 3.00
C PHE A 35 -1.85 -6.88 4.07
N THR A 36 -2.86 -6.03 4.04
CA THR A 36 -3.19 -5.13 5.13
C THR A 36 -4.68 -4.83 5.13
N ALA A 37 -5.20 -4.37 6.26
CA ALA A 37 -6.54 -3.81 6.39
C ALA A 37 -6.45 -2.61 7.33
N SER A 38 -7.51 -1.80 7.39
CA SER A 38 -7.57 -0.69 8.34
C SER A 38 -7.19 -1.14 9.75
N SER A 39 -6.27 -0.41 10.38
CA SER A 39 -5.81 -0.66 11.75
C SER A 39 -5.09 -1.99 11.96
N LEU A 40 -4.69 -2.68 10.90
CA LEU A 40 -3.84 -3.87 10.95
C LEU A 40 -2.45 -3.58 10.39
N PRO A 41 -1.40 -4.22 10.93
CA PRO A 41 -0.07 -4.15 10.35
C PRO A 41 -0.07 -4.75 8.94
N ILE A 42 0.96 -4.44 8.17
CA ILE A 42 1.23 -5.16 6.92
C ILE A 42 1.76 -6.54 7.30
N ILE A 43 1.18 -7.59 6.74
CA ILE A 43 1.63 -8.97 6.89
C ILE A 43 2.11 -9.49 5.53
N CYS A 44 3.17 -10.28 5.52
CA CYS A 44 3.58 -11.02 4.34
C CYS A 44 3.32 -12.52 4.51
N PHE A 45 2.98 -13.15 3.40
CA PHE A 45 2.74 -14.58 3.27
C PHE A 45 3.62 -15.10 2.14
N ASN A 46 4.49 -16.05 2.45
CA ASN A 46 5.27 -16.75 1.45
C ASN A 46 4.48 -17.99 1.00
N SER A 47 4.13 -18.02 -0.29
CA SER A 47 3.34 -19.11 -0.85
C SER A 47 4.12 -20.42 -0.99
N LEU A 48 5.46 -20.37 -1.02
CA LEU A 48 6.33 -21.52 -1.21
C LEU A 48 6.47 -22.36 0.06
N ASP A 49 6.60 -21.72 1.22
CA ASP A 49 6.82 -22.38 2.52
C ASP A 49 5.65 -22.20 3.50
N HIS A 50 4.60 -21.51 3.06
CA HIS A 50 3.39 -21.20 3.85
C HIS A 50 3.65 -20.43 5.15
N THR A 51 4.77 -19.71 5.23
CA THR A 51 5.09 -18.86 6.38
C THR A 51 4.33 -17.53 6.32
N VAL A 52 3.97 -17.02 7.50
CA VAL A 52 3.39 -15.70 7.69
C VAL A 52 4.31 -14.90 8.59
N ILE A 53 4.77 -13.75 8.12
CA ILE A 53 5.68 -12.88 8.87
C ILE A 53 5.05 -11.48 8.93
N PRO A 54 4.87 -10.90 10.13
CA PRO A 54 4.46 -9.51 10.25
C PRO A 54 5.60 -8.61 9.75
N LEU A 55 5.28 -7.63 8.91
CA LEU A 55 6.25 -6.62 8.51
C LEU A 55 6.31 -5.55 9.60
N GLU A 56 7.40 -5.52 10.35
CA GLU A 56 7.63 -4.49 11.37
C GLU A 56 7.93 -3.15 10.69
N ILE A 57 6.89 -2.33 10.56
CA ILE A 57 7.02 -0.94 10.12
C ILE A 57 7.00 -0.06 11.39
N PRO A 58 7.96 0.86 11.56
CA PRO A 58 8.12 1.66 12.79
C PRO A 58 6.99 2.67 13.07
N PHE A 59 5.88 2.61 12.33
CA PHE A 59 4.72 3.47 12.54
C PHE A 59 3.67 2.73 13.37
N SER A 60 3.80 2.79 14.69
CA SER A 60 2.77 2.28 15.59
C SER A 60 1.45 3.06 15.39
N GLY A 61 0.34 2.34 15.21
CA GLY A 61 -0.99 2.94 15.05
C GLY A 61 -1.33 3.52 13.67
N ALA A 62 -0.47 3.33 12.66
CA ALA A 62 -0.78 3.76 11.29
C ALA A 62 -1.85 2.86 10.65
N ASN A 63 -2.81 3.51 10.01
CA ASN A 63 -3.87 2.84 9.26
C ASN A 63 -3.45 2.73 7.78
N PHE A 64 -2.94 1.56 7.40
CA PHE A 64 -2.54 1.27 6.02
C PHE A 64 -3.74 0.84 5.17
N SER A 65 -3.78 1.26 3.91
CA SER A 65 -5.01 1.15 3.11
C SER A 65 -4.83 0.76 1.65
N ILE A 66 -3.65 0.95 1.07
CA ILE A 66 -3.38 0.62 -0.33
C ILE A 66 -1.95 0.11 -0.41
N LEU A 67 -1.75 -1.03 -1.07
CA LEU A 67 -0.46 -1.68 -1.28
C LEU A 67 -0.19 -1.86 -2.78
N ASN A 68 1.06 -1.71 -3.20
CA ASN A 68 1.52 -2.17 -4.51
C ASN A 68 3.03 -2.48 -4.46
N VAL A 69 3.48 -3.50 -5.18
CA VAL A 69 4.89 -3.87 -5.25
C VAL A 69 5.43 -3.55 -6.64
N PHE A 70 6.58 -2.89 -6.69
CA PHE A 70 7.31 -2.68 -7.94
C PHE A 70 8.44 -3.69 -8.15
N LYS A 71 8.89 -3.85 -9.40
CA LYS A 71 9.89 -4.83 -9.84
C LYS A 71 11.22 -4.76 -9.09
N ASN A 72 11.55 -3.61 -8.51
CA ASN A 72 12.75 -3.40 -7.69
C ASN A 72 12.56 -3.85 -6.23
N GLN A 73 11.53 -4.67 -5.94
CA GLN A 73 11.18 -5.10 -4.58
C GLN A 73 10.87 -3.94 -3.64
N THR A 74 10.31 -2.85 -4.16
CA THR A 74 9.79 -1.76 -3.33
C THR A 74 8.29 -1.93 -3.13
N LEU A 75 7.87 -1.97 -1.87
CA LEU A 75 6.48 -1.92 -1.46
C LEU A 75 6.07 -0.46 -1.27
N TYR A 76 5.06 -0.03 -2.00
CA TYR A 76 4.41 1.27 -1.82
C TYR A 76 3.17 1.09 -0.96
N PHE A 77 2.98 1.98 0.01
CA PHE A 77 1.76 1.96 0.81
C PHE A 77 1.35 3.33 1.32
N THR A 78 0.05 3.51 1.56
CA THR A 78 -0.50 4.74 2.11
C THR A 78 -0.68 4.65 3.61
N ASP A 79 -0.17 5.64 4.35
CA ASP A 79 -0.51 5.85 5.75
C ASP A 79 -1.63 6.89 5.82
N SER A 80 -2.81 6.46 6.27
CA SER A 80 -3.99 7.31 6.32
C SER A 80 -4.01 8.27 7.51
N THR A 81 -3.13 8.11 8.51
CA THR A 81 -2.95 9.05 9.62
C THR A 81 -2.14 10.26 9.17
N GLN A 82 -1.07 10.03 8.42
CA GLN A 82 -0.20 11.08 7.89
C GLN A 82 -0.62 11.58 6.50
N ASN A 83 -1.56 10.90 5.84
CA ASN A 83 -1.95 11.14 4.45
C ASN A 83 -0.78 11.10 3.46
N LYS A 84 0.22 10.25 3.74
CA LYS A 84 1.45 10.12 2.95
C LYS A 84 1.52 8.79 2.22
N LEU A 85 2.21 8.81 1.08
CA LEU A 85 2.70 7.59 0.43
C LEU A 85 4.10 7.28 0.96
N TRP A 86 4.31 6.02 1.34
CA TRP A 86 5.57 5.49 1.84
C TRP A 86 6.14 4.46 0.87
N MET A 87 7.46 4.37 0.86
CA MET A 87 8.24 3.37 0.17
C MET A 87 8.97 2.51 1.20
N TYR A 88 8.82 1.20 1.09
CA TYR A 88 9.59 0.22 1.85
C TYR A 88 10.36 -0.68 0.90
N ASN A 89 11.68 -0.69 1.05
CA ASN A 89 12.55 -1.52 0.24
C ASN A 89 12.69 -2.89 0.92
N LEU A 90 12.24 -3.95 0.25
CA LEU A 90 12.24 -5.31 0.80
C LEU A 90 13.67 -5.88 0.94
N LYS A 91 14.66 -5.33 0.23
CA LYS A 91 16.04 -5.84 0.23
C LYS A 91 16.85 -5.36 1.44
N ASP A 92 16.70 -4.09 1.79
CA ASP A 92 17.47 -3.45 2.88
C ASP A 92 16.59 -3.03 4.07
N HIS A 93 15.29 -3.33 4.01
CA HIS A 93 14.29 -3.00 5.03
C HIS A 93 14.20 -1.50 5.35
N SER A 94 14.67 -0.64 4.44
CA SER A 94 14.60 0.81 4.61
C SER A 94 13.22 1.35 4.29
N ILE A 95 12.85 2.42 4.99
CA ILE A 95 11.57 3.10 4.85
C ILE A 95 11.78 4.58 4.59
N SER A 96 11.10 5.12 3.58
CA SER A 96 11.20 6.53 3.23
C SER A 96 9.87 7.06 2.70
N PRO A 97 9.55 8.34 2.93
CA PRO A 97 8.38 8.94 2.30
C PRO A 97 8.62 9.06 0.79
N ALA A 98 7.60 8.74 -0.02
CA ALA A 98 7.65 9.06 -1.44
C ALA A 98 7.63 10.58 -1.61
N ARG A 99 8.36 11.11 -2.60
CA ARG A 99 8.36 12.53 -2.91
C ARG A 99 6.97 12.94 -3.40
N GLN A 100 6.31 13.87 -2.71
CA GLN A 100 4.93 14.30 -3.02
C GLN A 100 4.81 15.83 -3.10
N ASP A 101 5.90 16.53 -3.42
CA ASP A 101 5.97 18.00 -3.42
C ASP A 101 4.83 18.60 -4.28
N GLY A 102 3.92 19.35 -3.63
CA GLY A 102 2.78 19.98 -4.31
C GLY A 102 1.48 19.18 -4.32
N PHE A 103 1.47 17.91 -3.90
CA PHE A 103 0.24 17.12 -3.72
C PHE A 103 -0.40 17.49 -2.38
N ARG A 104 -1.63 18.01 -2.39
CA ARG A 104 -2.30 18.53 -1.18
C ARG A 104 -3.37 17.57 -0.66
N GLY A 105 -3.81 16.65 -1.52
CA GLY A 105 -4.83 15.66 -1.23
C GLY A 105 -4.40 14.48 -0.35
N LYS A 106 -5.38 13.76 0.18
CA LYS A 106 -5.17 12.39 0.68
C LYS A 106 -5.04 11.46 -0.52
N VAL A 107 -3.99 10.65 -0.56
CA VAL A 107 -3.85 9.60 -1.58
C VAL A 107 -4.99 8.60 -1.39
N LYS A 108 -5.89 8.53 -2.38
CA LYS A 108 -7.03 7.59 -2.40
C LYS A 108 -6.82 6.44 -3.36
N TYR A 109 -6.01 6.67 -4.38
CA TYR A 109 -5.61 5.68 -5.35
C TYR A 109 -4.16 5.92 -5.71
N PHE A 110 -3.44 4.84 -5.97
CA PHE A 110 -2.20 4.92 -6.70
C PHE A 110 -1.97 3.68 -7.54
N SER A 111 -1.15 3.81 -8.57
CA SER A 111 -0.73 2.72 -9.44
C SER A 111 0.73 2.92 -9.84
N LEU A 112 1.33 1.86 -10.35
CA LEU A 112 2.68 1.87 -10.91
C LEU A 112 2.58 1.62 -12.40
N ASP A 113 3.32 2.38 -13.20
CA ASP A 113 3.52 2.06 -14.60
C ASP A 113 4.65 1.04 -14.80
N ALA A 114 4.87 0.60 -16.04
CA ALA A 114 5.91 -0.38 -16.35
C ALA A 114 7.35 0.11 -16.10
N LYS A 115 7.54 1.43 -16.01
CA LYS A 115 8.83 2.09 -15.72
C LYS A 115 9.03 2.35 -14.21
N GLY A 116 8.01 2.08 -13.40
CA GLY A 116 8.04 2.30 -11.95
C GLY A 116 7.65 3.70 -11.54
N ASN A 117 7.13 4.50 -12.46
CA ASN A 117 6.55 5.77 -12.08
C ASN A 117 5.30 5.51 -11.26
N VAL A 118 5.15 6.25 -10.15
CA VAL A 118 3.97 6.14 -9.30
C VAL A 118 2.96 7.19 -9.76
N ILE A 119 1.77 6.76 -10.13
CA ILE A 119 0.64 7.65 -10.35
C ILE A 119 -0.16 7.67 -9.05
N ILE A 120 -0.27 8.82 -8.40
CA ILE A 120 -1.13 9.02 -7.23
C ILE A 120 -2.31 9.90 -7.60
N ALA A 121 -3.46 9.63 -6.98
CA ALA A 121 -4.66 10.40 -7.20
C ALA A 121 -5.43 10.66 -5.89
N ASN A 122 -5.91 11.89 -5.77
CA ASN A 122 -6.88 12.29 -4.76
C ASN A 122 -8.27 12.31 -5.40
N VAL A 123 -9.22 11.65 -4.76
CA VAL A 123 -10.62 11.59 -5.20
C VAL A 123 -11.50 12.18 -4.11
N ARG A 124 -12.39 13.06 -4.52
CA ARG A 124 -13.49 13.55 -3.69
C ARG A 124 -14.78 13.06 -4.31
N GLU A 125 -15.55 12.30 -3.53
CA GLU A 125 -16.78 11.65 -4.00
C GLU A 125 -16.49 10.72 -5.20
N GLN A 126 -16.80 11.16 -6.42
CA GLN A 126 -16.65 10.38 -7.66
C GLN A 126 -15.69 11.00 -8.68
N TYR A 127 -15.07 12.15 -8.36
CA TYR A 127 -14.21 12.88 -9.30
C TYR A 127 -12.75 12.90 -8.84
N PHE A 128 -11.83 12.70 -9.79
CA PHE A 128 -10.42 12.97 -9.57
C PHE A 128 -10.24 14.48 -9.38
N ARG A 129 -9.60 14.88 -8.29
CA ARG A 129 -9.32 16.30 -7.98
C ARG A 129 -7.89 16.67 -8.32
N GLU A 130 -6.97 15.78 -7.97
CA GLU A 130 -5.54 15.95 -8.18
C GLU A 130 -4.98 14.61 -8.63
N ILE A 131 -4.20 14.62 -9.71
CA ILE A 131 -3.40 13.48 -10.17
C ILE A 131 -1.95 13.93 -10.23
N MET A 132 -1.05 13.11 -9.70
CA MET A 132 0.38 13.38 -9.75
C MET A 132 1.13 12.13 -10.23
N LEU A 133 2.07 12.33 -11.15
CA LEU A 133 3.06 11.34 -11.54
C LEU A 133 4.35 11.61 -10.76
N LEU A 134 4.82 10.61 -10.02
CA LEU A 134 6.10 10.56 -9.34
C LEU A 134 7.07 9.73 -10.19
N PRO A 135 7.99 10.37 -10.94
CA PRO A 135 8.91 9.63 -11.77
C PRO A 135 9.89 8.79 -10.95
N SER A 136 10.17 7.57 -11.39
CA SER A 136 11.13 6.68 -10.71
C SER A 136 12.58 7.15 -10.82
N ASP A 137 12.88 7.97 -11.82
CA ASP A 137 14.20 8.52 -12.11
C ASP A 137 14.49 9.83 -11.37
N GLY A 138 13.57 10.30 -10.52
CA GLY A 138 13.70 11.57 -9.79
C GLY A 138 13.51 12.81 -10.66
N SER A 139 13.07 12.65 -11.91
CA SER A 139 12.70 13.77 -12.78
C SER A 139 11.53 14.58 -12.21
N PRO A 140 11.27 15.81 -12.71
CA PRO A 140 10.24 16.68 -12.17
C PRO A 140 8.86 16.04 -12.14
N LEU A 141 8.12 16.32 -11.07
CA LEU A 141 6.76 15.81 -10.88
C LEU A 141 5.83 16.39 -11.94
N PHE A 142 4.93 15.56 -12.48
CA PHE A 142 3.83 16.04 -13.30
C PHE A 142 2.57 16.12 -12.45
N PHE A 143 1.92 17.27 -12.46
CA PHE A 143 0.73 17.53 -11.66
C PHE A 143 -0.40 18.00 -12.55
N LEU A 144 -1.55 17.33 -12.44
CA LEU A 144 -2.78 17.71 -13.11
C LEU A 144 -3.83 18.00 -12.04
N MET A 145 -4.30 19.26 -11.99
CA MET A 145 -5.54 19.59 -11.30
C MET A 145 -6.70 19.42 -12.27
N ILE A 146 -7.72 18.71 -11.82
CA ILE A 146 -8.96 18.55 -12.57
C ILE A 146 -10.00 19.42 -11.85
N SER A 147 -10.40 20.49 -12.53
CA SER A 147 -11.40 21.48 -12.07
C SER A 147 -12.82 21.01 -12.33
#